data_AF-A0A1G4KG79-F1
#
_entry.id   AF-A0A1G4KG79-F1
#
_cell.length_a   1.000
_cell.length_b   1.000
_cell.length_c   1.000
_cell.angle_alpha   90.00
_cell.angle_beta   90.00
_cell.angle_gamma   90.00
#
_symmetry.space_group_name_H-M   'P 1'
#
loop_
_entity.id
_entity.type
_entity.pdbx_description
1 polymer ?
#
loop_
_entity_poly.entity_id
_entity_poly.type
_entity_poly.pdbx_seq_one_letter_code
_entity_poly.pdbx_strand_id
1 'polypeptide(L)'
;MDIEQPTKQESPQPLDPDRIEISETIGGSQTRKYLNKHVTPALLRGMRLVAKNQPDDPLQFLGEYLIQQSQQTREGAVTDSETLPDAK
;
A
#
# COMPACT_ATOMS: atom_id res chain seq x y z
N MET A 1 13.69 -23.42 -60.34
CA MET A 1 14.83 -22.77 -59.67
C MET A 1 14.23 -22.05 -58.49
N ASP A 2 14.02 -22.85 -57.46
CA ASP A 2 13.18 -22.54 -56.32
C ASP A 2 14.14 -22.18 -55.20
N ILE A 3 14.17 -20.90 -54.84
CA ILE A 3 14.95 -20.44 -53.70
C ILE A 3 13.98 -20.43 -52.52
N GLU A 4 13.98 -21.56 -51.79
CA GLU A 4 13.30 -21.71 -50.51
C GLU A 4 13.91 -20.73 -49.49
N GLN A 5 13.10 -19.81 -48.99
CA GLN A 5 13.38 -19.11 -47.74
C GLN A 5 12.96 -20.05 -46.58
N PRO A 6 13.79 -20.27 -45.55
CA PRO A 6 13.35 -21.04 -44.40
C PRO A 6 12.30 -20.22 -43.64
N THR A 7 11.08 -20.73 -43.60
CA THR A 7 10.04 -20.30 -42.68
C THR A 7 10.56 -20.47 -41.25
N LYS A 8 10.98 -19.37 -40.64
CA LYS A 8 11.10 -19.29 -39.18
C LYS A 8 9.68 -19.30 -38.65
N GLN A 9 9.13 -20.50 -38.50
CA GLN A 9 7.89 -20.77 -37.80
C GLN A 9 8.08 -20.26 -36.36
N GLU A 10 7.56 -19.07 -36.09
CA GLU A 10 7.27 -18.66 -34.73
C GLU A 10 6.09 -19.54 -34.28
N SER A 11 6.43 -20.69 -33.69
CA SER A 11 5.45 -21.56 -33.05
C SER A 11 4.59 -20.70 -32.12
N PRO A 12 3.25 -20.80 -32.15
CA PRO A 12 2.43 -20.26 -31.08
C PRO A 12 2.92 -20.96 -29.81
N GLN A 13 3.54 -20.20 -28.91
CA GLN A 13 3.95 -20.76 -27.63
C GLN A 13 2.70 -21.36 -26.98
N PRO A 14 2.78 -22.60 -26.45
CA PRO A 14 1.67 -23.14 -25.69
C PRO A 14 1.44 -22.18 -24.53
N LEU A 15 0.26 -21.58 -24.45
CA LEU A 15 -0.16 -20.86 -23.26
C LEU A 15 -0.24 -21.89 -22.14
N ASP A 16 0.80 -21.97 -21.31
CA ASP A 16 0.79 -22.77 -20.10
C ASP A 16 -0.42 -22.34 -19.27
N PRO A 17 -1.45 -23.21 -19.08
CA PRO A 17 -2.67 -22.83 -18.37
C PRO A 17 -2.44 -22.60 -16.87
N ASP A 18 -1.23 -22.89 -16.37
CA ASP A 18 -0.77 -22.58 -15.01
C ASP A 18 -0.12 -21.20 -14.87
N ARG A 19 0.04 -20.44 -15.96
CA ARG A 19 0.49 -19.03 -15.91
C ARG A 19 -0.67 -18.03 -15.89
N ILE A 20 -1.84 -18.46 -15.40
CA ILE A 20 -2.70 -17.52 -14.69
C ILE A 20 -2.02 -17.34 -13.34
N GLU A 21 -1.16 -16.32 -13.22
CA GLU A 21 -0.63 -15.91 -11.92
C GLU A 21 -1.83 -15.46 -11.08
N ILE A 22 -2.37 -16.40 -10.31
CA ILE A 22 -3.33 -16.18 -9.22
C ILE A 22 -2.82 -15.11 -8.24
N SER A 23 -1.51 -14.81 -8.31
CA SER A 23 -0.86 -13.68 -7.67
C SER A 23 -1.35 -12.32 -8.17
N GLU A 24 -1.85 -12.10 -9.39
CA GLU A 24 -2.42 -10.80 -9.78
C GLU A 24 -3.93 -10.71 -9.49
N THR A 25 -4.64 -11.83 -9.54
CA THR A 25 -6.08 -11.88 -9.22
C THR A 25 -6.35 -11.93 -7.71
N ILE A 26 -5.35 -12.29 -6.89
CA ILE A 26 -5.36 -12.19 -5.42
C ILE A 26 -4.34 -11.13 -4.91
N GLY A 27 -3.46 -10.61 -5.76
CA GLY A 27 -2.38 -9.68 -5.42
C GLY A 27 -2.55 -8.25 -5.92
N GLY A 28 -3.69 -7.67 -5.56
CA GLY A 28 -3.62 -6.36 -4.89
C GLY A 28 -3.11 -6.48 -3.44
N SER A 29 -2.99 -7.70 -2.90
CA SER A 29 -2.87 -7.94 -1.46
C SER A 29 -1.59 -7.38 -0.81
N GLN A 30 -0.40 -7.52 -1.39
CA GLN A 30 0.83 -7.09 -0.69
C GLN A 30 0.97 -5.57 -0.63
N THR A 31 0.79 -4.88 -1.75
CA THR A 31 0.78 -3.41 -1.81
C THR A 31 -0.35 -2.85 -0.96
N ARG A 32 -1.59 -3.38 -1.11
CA ARG A 32 -2.73 -2.94 -0.29
C ARG A 32 -2.51 -3.21 1.19
N LYS A 33 -1.95 -4.37 1.58
CA LYS A 33 -1.63 -4.68 2.98
C LYS A 33 -0.61 -3.69 3.55
N TYR A 34 0.45 -3.40 2.80
CA TYR A 34 1.44 -2.41 3.20
C TYR A 34 0.78 -1.04 3.40
N LEU A 35 0.02 -0.57 2.43
CA LEU A 35 -0.69 0.71 2.53
C LEU A 35 -1.67 0.72 3.72
N ASN A 36 -2.47 -0.33 3.86
CA ASN A 36 -3.44 -0.49 4.94
C ASN A 36 -2.80 -0.56 6.33
N LYS A 37 -1.59 -1.11 6.43
CA LYS A 37 -0.85 -1.19 7.69
C LYS A 37 -0.18 0.13 8.04
N HIS A 38 0.36 0.84 7.06
CA HIS A 38 1.26 1.98 7.33
C HIS A 38 0.59 3.35 7.17
N VAL A 39 -0.24 3.56 6.14
CA VAL A 39 -0.71 4.92 5.77
C VAL A 39 -2.22 5.06 5.79
N THR A 40 -2.98 4.04 5.39
CA THR A 40 -4.45 4.12 5.29
C THR A 40 -5.14 4.56 6.59
N PRO A 41 -4.74 4.10 7.80
CA PRO A 41 -5.42 4.50 9.03
C PRO A 41 -5.32 6.01 9.29
N ALA A 42 -4.12 6.59 9.13
CA ALA A 42 -3.90 8.01 9.30
C ALA A 42 -4.59 8.81 8.18
N LEU A 43 -4.47 8.34 6.93
CA LEU A 43 -5.08 8.99 5.78
C LEU A 43 -6.61 9.08 5.92
N LEU A 44 -7.28 7.99 6.29
CA LEU A 44 -8.73 7.99 6.49
C LEU A 44 -9.18 8.93 7.62
N ARG A 45 -8.41 9.05 8.71
CA ARG A 45 -8.71 10.01 9.77
C ARG A 45 -8.57 11.45 9.28
N GLY A 46 -7.48 11.77 8.58
CA GLY A 46 -7.25 13.09 8.00
C GLY A 46 -8.33 13.47 7.00
N MET A 47 -8.70 12.56 6.10
CA MET A 47 -9.78 12.77 5.13
C MET A 47 -11.13 13.07 5.78
N ARG A 48 -11.45 12.46 6.93
CA ARG A 48 -12.67 12.80 7.69
C ARG A 48 -12.61 14.22 8.24
N LEU A 49 -11.45 14.69 8.71
CA LEU A 49 -11.29 16.06 9.19
C LEU A 49 -11.41 17.06 8.03
N VAL A 50 -10.83 16.75 6.87
CA VAL A 50 -10.98 17.58 5.66
C VAL A 50 -12.46 17.68 5.27
N ALA A 51 -13.17 16.55 5.22
CA ALA A 51 -14.60 16.53 4.89
C ALA A 51 -15.46 17.31 5.89
N LYS A 52 -15.09 17.30 7.18
CA LYS A 52 -15.80 18.01 8.24
C LYS A 52 -15.56 19.52 8.24
N ASN A 53 -14.30 19.93 8.11
CA ASN A 53 -13.91 21.34 8.27
C ASN A 53 -13.93 22.11 6.95
N GLN A 54 -13.93 21.42 5.80
CA GLN A 54 -13.91 22.00 4.46
C GLN A 54 -12.97 23.21 4.35
N PRO A 55 -11.68 23.04 4.68
CA PRO A 55 -10.71 24.13 4.63
C PRO A 55 -10.49 24.64 3.21
N ASP A 56 -10.04 25.89 3.07
CA ASP A 56 -9.76 26.51 1.78
C ASP A 56 -8.68 25.76 0.98
N ASP A 57 -7.66 25.23 1.66
CA ASP A 57 -6.67 24.31 1.08
C ASP A 57 -6.73 22.92 1.75
N PRO A 58 -7.51 21.97 1.19
CA PRO A 58 -7.68 20.64 1.76
C PRO A 58 -6.43 19.77 1.67
N LEU A 59 -5.55 20.01 0.69
CA LEU A 59 -4.35 19.21 0.51
C LEU A 59 -3.26 19.64 1.51
N GLN A 60 -3.08 20.95 1.69
CA GLN A 60 -2.17 21.46 2.70
C GLN A 60 -2.59 20.99 4.10
N PHE A 61 -3.87 21.17 4.44
CA PHE A 61 -4.41 20.74 5.73
C PHE A 61 -4.20 19.23 5.98
N LEU A 62 -4.45 18.39 4.98
CA LEU A 62 -4.24 16.95 5.09
C LEU A 62 -2.75 16.61 5.25
N GLY A 63 -1.87 17.29 4.52
CA GLY A 63 -0.42 17.11 4.62
C GLY A 63 0.11 17.42 6.02
N GLU A 64 -0.26 18.57 6.57
CA GLU A 64 0.10 18.98 7.93
C GLU A 64 -0.39 17.97 8.97
N TYR A 65 -1.64 17.50 8.84
CA TYR A 65 -2.19 16.46 9.70
C TYR A 65 -1.38 15.16 9.65
N LEU A 66 -0.98 14.70 8.45
CA LEU A 66 -0.22 13.47 8.29
C LEU A 66 1.19 13.59 8.90
N ILE A 67 1.84 14.76 8.76
CA ILE A 67 3.14 15.03 9.38
C ILE A 67 3.01 14.96 10.91
N GLN A 68 2.01 15.63 11.48
CA GLN A 68 1.76 15.60 12.93
C GLN A 68 1.50 14.18 13.44
N GLN A 69 0.66 13.40 12.74
CA GLN A 69 0.38 12.01 13.10
C GLN A 69 1.63 11.11 13.05
N SER A 70 2.56 11.36 12.11
CA SER A 70 3.81 10.60 12.02
C SER A 70 4.72 10.84 13.23
N GLN A 71 4.79 12.08 13.72
CA GLN A 71 5.55 12.45 14.92
C GLN A 71 4.93 11.80 16.16
N GLN A 72 3.60 11.90 16.29
CA GLN A 72 2.87 11.34 17.43
C GLN A 72 2.97 9.81 17.49
N THR A 73 2.99 9.13 16.35
CA THR A 73 3.21 7.66 16.28
C THR A 73 4.62 7.28 16.72
N ARG A 74 5.62 8.12 16.41
CA ARG A 74 7.00 7.92 16.84
C ARG A 74 7.17 8.17 18.35
N GLU A 75 6.45 9.12 18.91
CA GLU A 75 6.50 9.50 20.32
C GLU A 75 5.63 8.58 21.21
N GLY A 76 4.54 8.00 20.69
CA GLY A 76 3.67 7.11 21.47
C GLY A 76 4.27 5.75 21.83
N ALA A 77 5.36 5.33 21.17
CA ALA A 77 5.98 4.02 21.41
C ALA A 77 6.83 3.93 22.70
N VAL A 78 7.05 5.04 23.41
CA VAL A 78 7.90 5.09 24.64
C VAL A 78 7.13 4.94 25.96
N THR A 79 5.81 4.75 25.95
CA THR A 79 5.01 4.81 27.20
C THR A 79 4.40 3.50 27.71
N ASP A 80 4.59 2.37 27.01
CA ASP A 80 4.01 1.07 27.41
C ASP A 80 4.99 0.13 28.16
N SER A 81 6.16 0.61 28.60
CA SER A 81 7.18 -0.24 29.27
C SER A 81 7.46 0.10 30.74
N GLU A 82 6.77 1.06 31.37
CA GLU A 82 7.15 1.56 32.71
C GLU A 82 6.04 1.50 33.79
N THR A 83 5.15 0.50 33.75
CA THR A 83 4.27 0.21 34.91
C THR A 83 4.22 -1.28 35.23
N LEU A 84 5.33 -1.80 35.77
CA LEU A 84 5.27 -2.98 36.62
C LEU A 84 5.06 -2.49 38.06
N PRO A 85 3.90 -2.69 38.69
CA PRO A 85 3.75 -2.37 40.10
C PRO A 85 4.59 -3.36 40.90
N ASP A 86 5.54 -2.82 41.65
CA ASP A 86 6.22 -3.44 42.78
C ASP A 86 5.16 -4.15 43.66
N ALA A 87 5.14 -5.48 43.60
CA ALA A 87 4.26 -6.30 44.40
C ALA A 87 5.08 -7.26 45.25
N LYS A 88 5.57 -6.69 46.36
CA LYS A 88 5.81 -7.27 47.69
C LYS A 88 6.81 -8.41 47.87
#